data_AF-B2JC74-F1
#
_entry.id   AF-B2JC74-F1
#
_cell.length_a   1.000
_cell.length_b   1.000
_cell.length_c   1.000
_cell.angle_alpha   90.00
_cell.angle_beta   90.00
_cell.angle_gamma   90.00
#
_symmetry.space_group_name_H-M   'P 1'
#
loop_
_entity.id
_entity.type
_entity.pdbx_description
1 polymer ?
#
loop_
_entity_poly.entity_id
_entity_poly.type
_entity_poly.pdbx_seq_one_letter_code
_entity_poly.pdbx_strand_id
1 'polypeptide(L)'
;MSKQLRKAITDELHRRHGYRVMEAKIKPVHIANALMRVEHECVGKMNVLQQLFEATVAKNSLDQKLNAARLMLDAQRDRWGALGQTADLKSSALLNKVLPLLRTLLGADGALFGTSPDLSSFSSPTSLTVTGDPSDDGAGAFVFKLWGGHEEATRLPVLDLLSELTSPRKDPAQIDDLSALLIPLVDSTRAKSAPEFNAEDLISDYSNVEKQLRLAASRLCAYERKLNPNPIASLQRVVLLAALSVFRHGATRAHERAGGPERFLLLDASGDHYSAVAQASTGCVTQLINDACRYMASVVNDLLTSQIANWPVEPIAAINSLLESSGQAPLEPNSPLSRRITDIVKDFDDPEDIRREVAEELIRQVEGNQRRGLDGYLRLLGIRSGFLYPTQKNPNKRLNPTDRTLEVLVASTVDVHGPILEYRDFLEELKTRWAIVVGGRTEDALILSHVGASVPAKALRENSERFLSRLESLGLARRLADSVAVVGLLEATHE
;
A
#
# COMPACT_ATOMS: atom_id res chain seq x y z
N MET A 1 12.55 19.69 17.09
CA MET A 1 13.61 18.89 16.43
C MET A 1 13.11 17.66 15.67
N SER A 2 12.64 16.56 16.29
CA SER A 2 12.20 15.33 15.55
C SER A 2 11.18 15.60 14.43
N LYS A 3 10.23 16.53 14.65
CA LYS A 3 9.26 16.95 13.61
C LYS A 3 9.86 17.75 12.45
N GLN A 4 10.95 18.47 12.69
CA GLN A 4 11.57 19.40 11.74
C GLN A 4 12.40 18.65 10.71
N LEU A 5 13.31 17.79 11.17
CA LEU A 5 14.09 16.91 10.29
C LEU A 5 13.22 15.88 9.57
N ARG A 6 12.16 15.40 10.23
CA ARG A 6 11.16 14.53 9.60
C ARG A 6 10.58 15.17 8.35
N LYS A 7 10.23 16.46 8.40
CA LYS A 7 9.67 17.18 7.25
C LYS A 7 10.64 17.17 6.06
N ALA A 8 11.90 17.55 6.27
CA ALA A 8 12.92 17.58 5.21
C ALA A 8 13.09 16.19 4.55
N ILE A 9 13.20 15.13 5.35
CA ILE A 9 13.31 13.76 4.85
C ILE A 9 12.03 13.33 4.10
N THR A 10 10.86 13.64 4.65
CA THR A 10 9.56 13.32 4.03
C THR A 10 9.36 14.05 2.70
N ASP A 11 9.71 15.33 2.62
CA ASP A 11 9.61 16.11 1.39
C ASP A 11 10.61 15.62 0.35
N GLU A 12 11.83 15.22 0.76
CA GLU A 12 12.80 14.60 -0.14
C GLU A 12 12.33 13.25 -0.68
N LEU A 13 11.74 12.39 0.17
CA LEU A 13 11.14 11.14 -0.29
C LEU A 13 9.98 11.38 -1.26
N HIS A 14 9.15 12.38 -1.00
CA HIS A 14 8.07 12.76 -1.90
C HIS A 14 8.60 13.28 -3.24
N ARG A 15 9.67 14.09 -3.21
CA ARG A 15 10.35 14.58 -4.41
C ARG A 15 10.99 13.44 -5.22
N ARG A 16 11.57 12.43 -4.55
CA ARG A 16 12.15 11.26 -5.23
C ARG A 16 11.07 10.34 -5.79
N HIS A 17 10.07 9.96 -4.99
CA HIS A 17 9.18 8.83 -5.28
C HIS A 17 7.74 9.22 -5.63
N GLY A 18 7.33 10.46 -5.35
CA GLY A 18 5.95 10.92 -5.49
C GLY A 18 5.04 10.54 -4.33
N TYR A 19 5.58 9.83 -3.34
CA TYR A 19 4.88 9.48 -2.12
C TYR A 19 5.83 9.49 -0.93
N ARG A 20 5.24 9.67 0.25
CA ARG A 20 5.91 9.72 1.53
C ARG A 20 5.81 8.35 2.19
N VAL A 21 6.75 8.05 3.08
CA VAL A 21 6.85 6.72 3.72
C VAL A 21 6.96 6.81 5.25
N MET A 22 6.45 7.91 5.83
CA MET A 22 6.61 8.21 7.25
C MET A 22 5.31 8.12 8.08
N GLU A 23 4.19 7.73 7.44
CA GLU A 23 2.90 7.49 8.07
C GLU A 23 2.72 6.00 8.44
N ALA A 24 2.79 5.69 9.73
CA ALA A 24 2.55 4.35 10.27
C ALA A 24 1.05 3.93 10.25
N LYS A 25 0.27 4.46 9.33
CA LYS A 25 -1.17 4.22 9.20
C LYS A 25 -1.62 3.88 7.80
N ILE A 26 -0.74 3.81 6.80
CA ILE A 26 -1.13 3.46 5.43
C ILE A 26 -1.93 2.15 5.34
N LYS A 27 -3.02 2.17 4.58
CA LYS A 27 -3.89 1.02 4.32
C LYS A 27 -4.20 0.97 2.82
N PRO A 28 -4.51 -0.21 2.25
CA PRO A 28 -4.99 -0.30 0.87
C PRO A 28 -6.16 0.65 0.59
N VAL A 29 -7.09 0.83 1.55
CA VAL A 29 -8.22 1.76 1.41
C VAL A 29 -7.79 3.24 1.28
N HIS A 30 -6.66 3.65 1.88
CA HIS A 30 -6.15 5.02 1.69
C HIS A 30 -5.65 5.21 0.26
N ILE A 31 -4.91 4.23 -0.26
CA ILE A 31 -4.43 4.21 -1.65
C ILE A 31 -5.62 4.21 -2.62
N ALA A 32 -6.64 3.41 -2.34
CA ALA A 32 -7.89 3.37 -3.12
C ALA A 32 -8.60 4.73 -3.14
N ASN A 33 -8.79 5.35 -1.97
CA ASN A 33 -9.41 6.67 -1.84
C ASN A 33 -8.67 7.72 -2.68
N ALA A 34 -7.35 7.76 -2.57
CA ALA A 34 -6.52 8.69 -3.31
C ALA A 34 -6.46 8.40 -4.82
N LEU A 35 -6.39 7.13 -5.21
CA LEU A 35 -6.39 6.72 -6.62
C LEU A 35 -7.71 7.10 -7.30
N MET A 36 -8.85 6.81 -6.67
CA MET A 36 -10.16 7.24 -7.17
C MET A 36 -10.30 8.77 -7.18
N ARG A 37 -9.75 9.47 -6.18
CA ARG A 37 -9.76 10.94 -6.11
C ARG A 37 -9.05 11.57 -7.30
N VAL A 38 -7.91 11.02 -7.68
CA VAL A 38 -7.11 11.50 -8.81
C VAL A 38 -7.77 11.11 -10.14
N GLU A 39 -8.25 9.86 -10.29
CA GLU A 39 -8.92 9.40 -11.51
C GLU A 39 -10.21 10.18 -11.81
N HIS A 40 -11.03 10.48 -10.79
CA HIS A 40 -12.31 11.18 -10.98
C HIS A 40 -12.24 12.69 -10.72
N GLU A 41 -11.07 13.21 -10.32
CA GLU A 41 -10.83 14.60 -9.93
C GLU A 41 -11.93 15.20 -9.04
N CYS A 42 -12.44 14.41 -8.12
CA CYS A 42 -13.54 14.82 -7.25
C CYS A 42 -13.48 14.18 -5.88
N VAL A 43 -14.18 14.82 -4.95
CA VAL A 43 -14.47 14.27 -3.62
C VAL A 43 -15.95 14.48 -3.31
N GLY A 44 -16.55 13.63 -2.50
CA GLY A 44 -17.95 13.76 -2.10
C GLY A 44 -18.19 14.95 -1.18
N LYS A 45 -19.38 15.54 -1.29
CA LYS A 45 -19.98 16.40 -0.26
C LYS A 45 -20.89 15.52 0.59
N MET A 46 -20.54 15.36 1.86
CA MET A 46 -21.07 14.27 2.68
C MET A 46 -21.67 14.78 4.00
N ASN A 47 -22.52 15.81 3.94
CA ASN A 47 -23.15 16.35 5.16
C ASN A 47 -24.04 15.28 5.82
N VAL A 48 -24.76 14.52 5.00
CA VAL A 48 -25.59 13.39 5.44
C VAL A 48 -24.75 12.31 6.11
N LEU A 49 -23.58 11.99 5.56
CA LEU A 49 -22.67 11.02 6.17
C LEU A 49 -22.08 11.53 7.49
N GLN A 50 -21.78 12.83 7.59
CA GLN A 50 -21.36 13.42 8.85
C GLN A 50 -22.43 13.26 9.92
N GLN A 51 -23.70 13.52 9.59
CA GLN A 51 -24.83 13.30 10.51
C GLN A 51 -24.96 11.83 10.89
N LEU A 52 -24.78 10.89 9.95
CA LEU A 52 -24.72 9.45 10.25
C LEU A 52 -23.62 9.14 11.26
N PHE A 53 -22.42 9.72 11.11
CA PHE A 53 -21.33 9.50 12.06
C PHE A 53 -21.62 10.10 13.43
N GLU A 54 -22.18 11.29 13.50
CA GLU A 54 -22.63 11.89 14.75
C GLU A 54 -23.72 11.05 15.44
N ALA A 55 -24.61 10.44 14.68
CA ALA A 55 -25.65 9.53 15.18
C ALA A 55 -25.11 8.19 15.72
N THR A 56 -23.90 7.78 15.31
CA THR A 56 -23.37 6.42 15.56
C THR A 56 -22.11 6.38 16.42
N VAL A 57 -21.45 7.53 16.64
CA VAL A 57 -20.24 7.60 17.46
C VAL A 57 -20.54 7.27 18.92
N ALA A 58 -19.80 6.32 19.49
CA ALA A 58 -20.06 5.78 20.83
C ALA A 58 -20.02 6.83 21.94
N LYS A 59 -19.08 7.81 21.87
CA LYS A 59 -18.90 8.87 22.87
C LYS A 59 -20.03 9.90 22.91
N ASN A 60 -20.91 9.93 21.91
CA ASN A 60 -22.02 10.89 21.86
C ASN A 60 -23.14 10.43 22.81
N SER A 61 -23.74 11.40 23.50
CA SER A 61 -24.96 11.20 24.31
C SER A 61 -26.13 10.76 23.43
N LEU A 62 -27.14 10.16 24.04
CA LEU A 62 -28.34 9.74 23.32
C LEU A 62 -29.04 10.92 22.62
N ASP A 63 -29.12 12.07 23.28
CA ASP A 63 -29.76 13.27 22.71
C ASP A 63 -28.99 13.80 21.50
N GLN A 64 -27.66 13.79 21.55
CA GLN A 64 -26.82 14.13 20.39
C GLN A 64 -27.06 13.18 19.22
N LYS A 65 -27.15 11.87 19.48
CA LYS A 65 -27.41 10.87 18.44
C LYS A 65 -28.79 11.04 17.81
N LEU A 66 -29.80 11.30 18.65
CA LEU A 66 -31.17 11.57 18.21
C LEU A 66 -31.25 12.84 17.36
N ASN A 67 -30.59 13.91 17.78
CA ASN A 67 -30.57 15.17 17.04
C ASN A 67 -29.93 15.00 15.66
N ALA A 68 -28.78 14.31 15.59
CA ALA A 68 -28.12 14.03 14.31
C ALA A 68 -29.00 13.18 13.37
N ALA A 69 -29.66 12.14 13.89
CA ALA A 69 -30.59 11.33 13.11
C ALA A 69 -31.83 12.11 12.62
N ARG A 70 -32.34 13.06 13.42
CA ARG A 70 -33.41 13.96 12.99
C ARG A 70 -32.97 14.87 11.86
N LEU A 71 -31.81 15.53 12.00
CA LEU A 71 -31.24 16.38 10.95
C LEU A 71 -31.03 15.61 9.63
N MET A 72 -30.60 14.35 9.74
CA MET A 72 -30.46 13.45 8.58
C MET A 72 -31.81 13.14 7.91
N LEU A 73 -32.84 12.85 8.70
CA LEU A 73 -34.19 12.61 8.19
C LEU A 73 -34.81 13.87 7.57
N ASP A 74 -34.59 15.03 8.17
CA ASP A 74 -35.11 16.30 7.66
C ASP A 74 -34.44 16.66 6.33
N ALA A 75 -33.13 16.42 6.20
CA ALA A 75 -32.38 16.71 4.97
C ALA A 75 -32.64 15.70 3.83
N GLN A 76 -32.98 14.45 4.15
CA GLN A 76 -33.07 13.36 3.19
C GLN A 76 -34.32 12.48 3.42
N ARG A 77 -35.46 13.14 3.67
CA ARG A 77 -36.72 12.48 4.04
C ARG A 77 -37.18 11.47 3.00
N ASP A 78 -37.02 11.79 1.71
CA ASP A 78 -37.45 10.92 0.61
C ASP A 78 -36.62 9.63 0.54
N ARG A 79 -35.38 9.65 1.07
CA ARG A 79 -34.47 8.51 1.05
C ARG A 79 -34.56 7.65 2.32
N TRP A 80 -34.65 8.30 3.50
CA TRP A 80 -34.55 7.62 4.80
C TRP A 80 -35.85 7.63 5.60
N GLY A 81 -36.86 8.39 5.17
CA GLY A 81 -38.09 8.65 5.92
C GLY A 81 -38.83 7.40 6.34
N ALA A 82 -38.95 6.40 5.46
CA ALA A 82 -39.63 5.14 5.76
C ALA A 82 -39.00 4.38 6.94
N LEU A 83 -37.67 4.48 7.11
CA LEU A 83 -36.93 3.82 8.19
C LEU A 83 -37.02 4.59 9.52
N GLY A 84 -37.38 5.88 9.45
CA GLY A 84 -37.59 6.76 10.59
C GLY A 84 -39.05 7.00 10.98
N GLN A 85 -40.01 6.37 10.28
CA GLN A 85 -41.47 6.57 10.45
C GLN A 85 -42.09 5.99 11.74
N THR A 86 -41.28 5.69 12.76
CA THR A 86 -41.80 5.28 14.07
C THR A 86 -42.20 6.51 14.88
N ALA A 87 -43.26 6.39 15.71
CA ALA A 87 -43.67 7.45 16.62
C ALA A 87 -42.53 7.90 17.55
N ASP A 88 -41.60 7.00 17.87
CA ASP A 88 -40.37 7.29 18.58
C ASP A 88 -39.13 6.89 17.76
N LEU A 89 -38.37 7.90 17.31
CA LEU A 89 -37.12 7.71 16.58
C LEU A 89 -36.07 6.95 17.41
N LYS A 90 -36.11 7.05 18.73
CA LYS A 90 -35.19 6.35 19.65
C LYS A 90 -35.30 4.84 19.54
N SER A 91 -36.48 4.34 19.22
CA SER A 91 -36.76 2.92 18.99
C SER A 91 -36.66 2.49 17.51
N SER A 92 -36.44 3.45 16.59
CA SER A 92 -36.48 3.18 15.15
C SER A 92 -35.43 2.17 14.70
N ALA A 93 -35.75 1.43 13.64
CA ALA A 93 -34.79 0.56 12.97
C ALA A 93 -33.63 1.36 12.35
N LEU A 94 -33.90 2.59 11.89
CA LEU A 94 -32.88 3.50 11.37
C LEU A 94 -31.75 3.69 12.38
N LEU A 95 -32.08 4.19 13.58
CA LEU A 95 -31.07 4.55 14.59
C LEU A 95 -30.37 3.33 15.19
N ASN A 96 -31.11 2.26 15.48
CA ASN A 96 -30.57 1.14 16.25
C ASN A 96 -29.95 0.02 15.39
N LYS A 97 -30.25 -0.04 14.09
CA LYS A 97 -29.77 -1.11 13.20
C LYS A 97 -29.08 -0.56 11.96
N VAL A 98 -29.76 0.28 11.19
CA VAL A 98 -29.29 0.70 9.86
C VAL A 98 -28.05 1.59 9.95
N LEU A 99 -28.10 2.69 10.70
CA LEU A 99 -26.95 3.61 10.79
C LEU A 99 -25.70 2.94 11.40
N PRO A 100 -25.79 2.14 12.48
CA PRO A 100 -24.64 1.40 13.00
C PRO A 100 -24.05 0.40 12.00
N LEU A 101 -24.90 -0.28 11.22
CA LEU A 101 -24.45 -1.21 10.18
C LEU A 101 -23.72 -0.47 9.06
N LEU A 102 -24.26 0.65 8.57
CA LEU A 102 -23.60 1.49 7.55
C LEU A 102 -22.25 2.02 8.02
N ARG A 103 -22.14 2.47 9.29
CA ARG A 103 -20.86 2.86 9.88
C ARG A 103 -19.87 1.69 9.86
N THR A 104 -20.33 0.49 10.20
CA THR A 104 -19.49 -0.72 10.24
C THR A 104 -19.01 -1.09 8.85
N LEU A 105 -19.88 -1.02 7.83
CA LEU A 105 -19.53 -1.27 6.44
C LEU A 105 -18.48 -0.28 5.92
N LEU A 106 -18.73 1.03 6.08
CA LEU A 106 -17.80 2.08 5.66
C LEU A 106 -16.46 2.04 6.41
N GLY A 107 -16.49 1.59 7.66
CA GLY A 107 -15.35 1.47 8.54
C GLY A 107 -14.71 0.08 8.59
N ALA A 108 -15.01 -0.82 7.65
CA ALA A 108 -14.55 -2.22 7.70
C ALA A 108 -13.02 -2.32 7.77
N ASP A 109 -12.31 -1.45 7.05
CA ASP A 109 -10.84 -1.36 7.08
C ASP A 109 -10.30 -0.54 8.27
N GLY A 110 -11.16 -0.01 9.14
CA GLY A 110 -10.81 0.80 10.30
C GLY A 110 -10.15 2.14 9.95
N ALA A 111 -10.44 2.69 8.77
CA ALA A 111 -9.93 3.98 8.28
C ALA A 111 -10.95 5.13 8.44
N LEU A 112 -11.98 4.89 9.25
CA LEU A 112 -12.99 5.88 9.62
C LEU A 112 -12.60 6.54 10.94
N PHE A 113 -12.42 7.87 10.93
CA PHE A 113 -11.94 8.64 12.08
C PHE A 113 -13.01 9.57 12.65
N GLY A 114 -13.51 9.19 13.84
CA GLY A 114 -14.41 10.03 14.63
C GLY A 114 -15.71 10.36 13.88
N THR A 115 -15.98 11.66 13.76
CA THR A 115 -17.16 12.26 13.11
C THR A 115 -16.80 13.01 11.83
N SER A 116 -15.55 12.96 11.35
CA SER A 116 -15.08 13.78 10.23
C SER A 116 -14.91 12.94 8.96
N PRO A 117 -15.85 13.02 7.99
CA PRO A 117 -15.70 12.33 6.71
C PRO A 117 -14.44 12.75 5.96
N ASP A 118 -14.12 14.05 5.93
CA ASP A 118 -12.97 14.59 5.18
C ASP A 118 -11.60 14.01 5.58
N LEU A 119 -11.49 13.44 6.78
CA LEU A 119 -10.26 12.82 7.31
C LEU A 119 -10.32 11.29 7.32
N SER A 120 -11.31 10.69 6.67
CA SER A 120 -11.56 9.26 6.67
C SER A 120 -11.43 8.69 5.26
N SER A 121 -10.95 7.47 5.13
CA SER A 121 -11.06 6.69 3.90
C SER A 121 -12.07 5.56 4.13
N PHE A 122 -13.01 5.37 3.20
CA PHE A 122 -14.08 4.40 3.38
C PHE A 122 -13.88 3.15 2.53
N SER A 123 -14.29 2.01 3.09
CA SER A 123 -14.42 0.76 2.35
C SER A 123 -15.63 0.87 1.41
N SER A 124 -15.41 1.47 0.24
CA SER A 124 -16.49 1.84 -0.68
C SER A 124 -16.17 1.53 -2.14
N PRO A 125 -17.14 1.05 -2.92
CA PRO A 125 -16.99 0.78 -4.34
C PRO A 125 -17.21 2.01 -5.24
N THR A 126 -17.54 3.17 -4.68
CA THR A 126 -17.88 4.37 -5.46
C THR A 126 -17.06 5.59 -5.07
N SER A 127 -16.64 6.34 -6.09
CA SER A 127 -15.96 7.63 -5.94
C SER A 127 -16.84 8.73 -5.32
N LEU A 128 -18.16 8.53 -5.23
CA LEU A 128 -19.06 9.45 -4.51
C LEU A 128 -18.63 9.63 -3.05
N THR A 129 -18.07 8.59 -2.45
CA THR A 129 -17.62 8.60 -1.05
C THR A 129 -16.13 8.89 -0.90
N VAL A 130 -15.43 9.30 -1.97
CA VAL A 130 -14.03 9.67 -1.88
C VAL A 130 -13.85 10.99 -1.12
N THR A 131 -12.83 11.06 -0.27
CA THR A 131 -12.60 12.17 0.66
C THR A 131 -11.29 12.89 0.37
N GLY A 132 -11.07 14.00 1.07
CA GLY A 132 -9.78 14.70 1.07
C GLY A 132 -8.70 14.08 1.97
N ASP A 133 -8.92 12.87 2.52
CA ASP A 133 -8.02 12.24 3.47
C ASP A 133 -6.59 12.11 2.88
N PRO A 134 -5.57 12.70 3.54
CA PRO A 134 -4.19 12.66 3.07
C PRO A 134 -3.41 11.42 3.53
N SER A 135 -4.06 10.48 4.24
CA SER A 135 -3.41 9.31 4.85
C SER A 135 -2.77 8.31 3.88
N ASP A 136 -2.91 8.53 2.56
CA ASP A 136 -2.21 7.79 1.51
C ASP A 136 -0.79 8.33 1.26
N ASP A 137 -0.49 9.53 1.75
CA ASP A 137 0.84 10.13 1.68
C ASP A 137 1.37 10.32 0.24
N GLY A 138 0.49 10.39 -0.75
CA GLY A 138 0.80 10.50 -2.19
C GLY A 138 0.86 9.17 -2.92
N ALA A 139 0.73 8.04 -2.22
CA ALA A 139 0.83 6.71 -2.81
C ALA A 139 -0.25 6.46 -3.89
N GLY A 140 -1.46 7.02 -3.73
CA GLY A 140 -2.50 6.91 -4.77
C GLY A 140 -2.16 7.68 -6.04
N ALA A 141 -1.59 8.88 -5.89
CA ALA A 141 -1.15 9.70 -7.03
C ALA A 141 0.05 9.06 -7.76
N PHE A 142 0.97 8.44 -7.02
CA PHE A 142 2.05 7.64 -7.59
C PHE A 142 1.51 6.49 -8.44
N VAL A 143 0.56 5.70 -7.93
CA VAL A 143 -0.03 4.59 -8.70
C VAL A 143 -0.75 5.11 -9.95
N PHE A 144 -1.51 6.19 -9.81
CA PHE A 144 -2.17 6.84 -10.94
C PHE A 144 -1.16 7.23 -12.02
N LYS A 145 -0.04 7.88 -11.65
CA LYS A 145 0.99 8.26 -12.63
C LYS A 145 1.70 7.04 -13.23
N LEU A 146 2.01 6.05 -12.41
CA LEU A 146 2.64 4.80 -12.85
C LEU A 146 1.80 4.09 -13.90
N TRP A 147 0.48 4.06 -13.76
CA TRP A 147 -0.43 3.42 -14.72
C TRP A 147 -0.89 4.36 -15.84
N GLY A 148 -0.94 5.67 -15.57
CA GLY A 148 -1.39 6.70 -16.50
C GLY A 148 -0.40 6.98 -17.63
N GLY A 149 0.88 6.65 -17.45
CA GLY A 149 1.87 6.91 -18.48
C GLY A 149 2.49 8.32 -18.41
N HIS A 150 3.50 8.55 -19.24
CA HIS A 150 4.02 9.91 -19.47
C HIS A 150 3.12 10.69 -20.43
N GLU A 151 2.55 9.97 -21.40
CA GLU A 151 1.63 10.47 -22.43
C GLU A 151 0.33 9.66 -22.41
N GLU A 152 -0.76 10.26 -22.87
CA GLU A 152 -2.08 9.61 -22.91
C GLU A 152 -2.07 8.28 -23.67
N ALA A 153 -1.29 8.18 -24.76
CA ALA A 153 -1.14 6.94 -25.53
C ALA A 153 -0.52 5.78 -24.73
N THR A 154 0.12 6.08 -23.59
CA THR A 154 0.75 5.09 -22.71
C THR A 154 -0.08 4.81 -21.44
N ARG A 155 -1.30 5.35 -21.34
CA ARG A 155 -2.25 5.03 -20.28
C ARG A 155 -2.64 3.55 -20.33
N LEU A 156 -2.62 2.90 -19.18
CA LEU A 156 -2.96 1.49 -19.06
C LEU A 156 -4.48 1.28 -18.89
N PRO A 157 -5.08 0.27 -19.54
CA PRO A 157 -6.52 -0.01 -19.45
C PRO A 157 -7.05 -0.33 -18.04
N VAL A 158 -6.16 -0.64 -17.08
CA VAL A 158 -6.54 -0.87 -15.68
C VAL A 158 -7.17 0.37 -15.04
N LEU A 159 -6.76 1.58 -15.46
CA LEU A 159 -7.35 2.82 -14.97
C LEU A 159 -8.75 3.04 -15.54
N ASP A 160 -8.98 2.63 -16.80
CA ASP A 160 -10.32 2.69 -17.39
C ASP A 160 -11.25 1.69 -16.71
N LEU A 161 -10.76 0.48 -16.41
CA LEU A 161 -11.49 -0.49 -15.58
C LEU A 161 -11.81 0.11 -14.20
N LEU A 162 -10.85 0.74 -13.53
CA LEU A 162 -11.12 1.42 -12.25
C LEU A 162 -12.19 2.50 -12.40
N SER A 163 -12.09 3.32 -13.44
CA SER A 163 -13.02 4.43 -13.73
C SER A 163 -14.44 3.90 -13.91
N GLU A 164 -14.61 2.86 -14.74
CA GLU A 164 -15.89 2.16 -14.92
C GLU A 164 -16.42 1.59 -13.60
N LEU A 165 -15.58 0.91 -12.83
CA LEU A 165 -15.95 0.28 -11.56
C LEU A 165 -16.34 1.28 -10.47
N THR A 166 -15.88 2.52 -10.53
CA THR A 166 -16.01 3.47 -9.40
C THR A 166 -16.69 4.79 -9.77
N SER A 167 -17.10 4.95 -11.04
CA SER A 167 -17.67 6.19 -11.56
C SER A 167 -18.79 6.74 -10.67
N PRO A 168 -18.79 8.07 -10.39
CA PRO A 168 -19.85 8.70 -9.62
C PRO A 168 -21.13 8.87 -10.44
N ARG A 169 -21.08 8.57 -11.75
CA ARG A 169 -22.17 8.73 -12.72
C ARG A 169 -22.55 7.41 -13.38
N LYS A 170 -22.35 6.28 -12.68
CA LYS A 170 -22.81 4.97 -13.17
C LYS A 170 -24.30 5.01 -13.49
N ASP A 171 -24.68 4.35 -14.57
CA ASP A 171 -26.08 4.06 -14.87
C ASP A 171 -26.70 3.29 -13.70
N PRO A 172 -27.86 3.71 -13.15
CA PRO A 172 -28.59 2.97 -12.12
C PRO A 172 -28.72 1.46 -12.37
N ALA A 173 -28.82 1.02 -13.62
CA ALA A 173 -28.88 -0.40 -13.98
C ALA A 173 -27.55 -1.17 -13.76
N GLN A 174 -26.43 -0.46 -13.58
CA GLN A 174 -25.08 -0.99 -13.41
C GLN A 174 -24.50 -0.74 -12.00
N ILE A 175 -25.31 -0.17 -11.10
CA ILE A 175 -24.90 0.13 -9.73
C ILE A 175 -24.94 -1.16 -8.91
N ASP A 176 -23.82 -1.50 -8.27
CA ASP A 176 -23.77 -2.60 -7.32
C ASP A 176 -24.53 -2.27 -6.02
N ASP A 177 -25.01 -3.29 -5.32
CA ASP A 177 -25.83 -3.11 -4.10
C ASP A 177 -25.16 -2.21 -3.06
N LEU A 178 -23.84 -2.31 -2.91
CA LEU A 178 -23.12 -1.51 -1.93
C LEU A 178 -23.04 -0.04 -2.37
N SER A 179 -22.76 0.25 -3.64
CA SER A 179 -22.88 1.60 -4.19
C SER A 179 -24.30 2.17 -4.01
N ALA A 180 -25.34 1.37 -4.27
CA ALA A 180 -26.73 1.77 -4.12
C ALA A 180 -27.07 2.17 -2.68
N LEU A 181 -26.52 1.47 -1.68
CA LEU A 181 -26.66 1.80 -0.26
C LEU A 181 -25.93 3.09 0.14
N LEU A 182 -24.85 3.44 -0.55
CA LEU A 182 -23.99 4.59 -0.20
C LEU A 182 -24.39 5.89 -0.90
N ILE A 183 -24.98 5.83 -2.10
CA ILE A 183 -25.46 7.01 -2.84
C ILE A 183 -26.35 7.93 -1.99
N PRO A 184 -27.30 7.41 -1.19
CA PRO A 184 -28.12 8.23 -0.30
C PRO A 184 -27.35 9.05 0.76
N LEU A 185 -26.09 8.69 1.05
CA LEU A 185 -25.25 9.32 2.09
C LEU A 185 -24.39 10.47 1.55
N VAL A 186 -24.43 10.72 0.23
CA VAL A 186 -23.66 11.76 -0.45
C VAL A 186 -24.63 12.75 -1.09
N ASP A 187 -24.40 14.04 -0.87
CA ASP A 187 -25.24 15.12 -1.40
C ASP A 187 -24.95 15.36 -2.88
N SER A 188 -23.66 15.45 -3.21
CA SER A 188 -23.10 15.68 -4.55
C SER A 188 -21.59 15.49 -4.48
N THR A 189 -20.86 15.74 -5.58
CA THR A 189 -19.40 15.84 -5.56
C THR A 189 -18.94 17.30 -5.64
N ARG A 190 -17.71 17.57 -5.22
CA ARG A 190 -16.97 18.82 -5.50
C ARG A 190 -15.72 18.48 -6.30
N ALA A 191 -15.38 19.36 -7.25
CA ALA A 191 -14.15 19.23 -8.01
C ALA A 191 -12.94 19.31 -7.09
N LYS A 192 -11.95 18.46 -7.35
CA LYS A 192 -10.67 18.42 -6.65
C LYS A 192 -9.61 17.99 -7.66
N SER A 193 -8.92 18.97 -8.22
CA SER A 193 -7.83 18.74 -9.17
C SER A 193 -6.76 17.84 -8.56
N ALA A 194 -6.22 16.95 -9.39
CA ALA A 194 -5.04 16.20 -9.04
C ALA A 194 -3.88 17.15 -8.73
N PRO A 195 -3.08 16.90 -7.67
CA PRO A 195 -1.84 17.64 -7.47
C PRO A 195 -0.89 17.37 -8.63
N GLU A 196 -0.09 18.36 -9.00
CA GLU A 196 0.97 18.16 -10.00
C GLU A 196 1.95 17.09 -9.50
N PHE A 197 2.25 16.10 -10.35
CA PHE A 197 3.13 14.99 -10.02
C PHE A 197 4.52 15.23 -10.59
N ASN A 198 5.45 15.65 -9.71
CA ASN A 198 6.82 16.04 -10.08
C ASN A 198 7.89 15.15 -9.42
N ALA A 199 7.59 13.87 -9.23
CA ALA A 199 8.55 12.94 -8.64
C ALA A 199 9.66 12.59 -9.62
N GLU A 200 10.93 12.62 -9.19
CA GLU A 200 12.05 12.19 -10.04
C GLU A 200 11.84 10.79 -10.62
N ASP A 201 11.37 9.87 -9.78
CA ASP A 201 10.88 8.56 -10.20
C ASP A 201 9.60 8.78 -11.05
N LEU A 202 9.55 8.16 -12.23
CA LEU A 202 8.44 8.28 -13.20
C LEU A 202 8.33 9.61 -13.99
N ILE A 203 9.28 10.56 -13.90
CA ILE A 203 9.28 11.72 -14.81
C ILE A 203 9.84 11.36 -16.19
N SER A 204 10.95 10.62 -16.25
CA SER A 204 11.68 10.34 -17.49
C SER A 204 11.32 8.98 -18.09
N ASP A 205 12.18 7.97 -17.92
CA ASP A 205 11.96 6.61 -18.36
C ASP A 205 11.63 5.71 -17.18
N TYR A 206 10.78 4.71 -17.42
CA TYR A 206 10.50 3.70 -16.41
C TYR A 206 11.70 2.79 -16.14
N SER A 207 12.02 2.61 -14.86
CA SER A 207 12.95 1.59 -14.39
C SER A 207 12.46 0.18 -14.76
N ASN A 208 13.33 -0.83 -14.63
CA ASN A 208 12.89 -2.22 -14.87
C ASN A 208 11.76 -2.61 -13.91
N VAL A 209 11.84 -2.23 -12.64
CA VAL A 209 10.79 -2.50 -11.65
C VAL A 209 9.47 -1.83 -12.06
N GLU A 210 9.52 -0.57 -12.48
CA GLU A 210 8.34 0.19 -12.90
C GLU A 210 7.71 -0.40 -14.17
N LYS A 211 8.52 -0.86 -15.14
CA LYS A 211 8.06 -1.60 -16.33
C LYS A 211 7.35 -2.90 -15.94
N GLN A 212 7.90 -3.66 -15.00
CA GLN A 212 7.26 -4.89 -14.51
C GLN A 212 5.94 -4.60 -13.78
N LEU A 213 5.86 -3.54 -12.98
CA LEU A 213 4.62 -3.13 -12.31
C LEU A 213 3.55 -2.65 -13.29
N ARG A 214 3.94 -1.94 -14.35
CA ARG A 214 3.04 -1.57 -15.45
C ARG A 214 2.54 -2.80 -16.20
N LEU A 215 3.42 -3.75 -16.51
CA LEU A 215 3.03 -5.02 -17.12
C LEU A 215 2.06 -5.79 -16.20
N ALA A 216 2.31 -5.81 -14.89
CA ALA A 216 1.44 -6.44 -13.90
C ALA A 216 0.01 -5.87 -13.93
N ALA A 217 -0.12 -4.55 -14.03
CA ALA A 217 -1.39 -3.85 -14.21
C ALA A 217 -2.11 -4.22 -15.51
N SER A 218 -1.38 -4.27 -16.64
CA SER A 218 -1.96 -4.70 -17.91
C SER A 218 -2.45 -6.15 -17.86
N ARG A 219 -1.69 -7.06 -17.25
CA ARG A 219 -2.07 -8.47 -17.10
C ARG A 219 -3.29 -8.64 -16.22
N LEU A 220 -3.34 -7.97 -15.07
CA LEU A 220 -4.52 -7.98 -14.22
C LEU A 220 -5.75 -7.48 -14.98
N CYS A 221 -5.64 -6.36 -15.71
CA CYS A 221 -6.76 -5.84 -16.47
C CYS A 221 -7.24 -6.84 -17.54
N ALA A 222 -6.33 -7.47 -18.29
CA ALA A 222 -6.68 -8.49 -19.27
C ALA A 222 -7.39 -9.69 -18.60
N TYR A 223 -6.89 -10.12 -17.44
CA TYR A 223 -7.50 -11.18 -16.65
C TYR A 223 -8.92 -10.82 -16.19
N GLU A 224 -9.13 -9.63 -15.64
CA GLU A 224 -10.44 -9.13 -15.20
C GLU A 224 -11.43 -9.01 -16.37
N ARG A 225 -10.99 -8.49 -17.52
CA ARG A 225 -11.84 -8.35 -18.71
C ARG A 225 -12.24 -9.71 -19.29
N LYS A 226 -11.36 -10.71 -19.23
CA LYS A 226 -11.62 -12.04 -19.77
C LYS A 226 -12.52 -12.88 -18.86
N LEU A 227 -12.34 -12.80 -17.54
CA LEU A 227 -13.20 -13.49 -16.58
C LEU A 227 -14.53 -12.79 -16.34
N ASN A 228 -14.57 -11.47 -16.51
CA ASN A 228 -15.71 -10.63 -16.18
C ASN A 228 -16.31 -10.95 -14.79
N PRO A 229 -15.51 -10.97 -13.71
CA PRO A 229 -15.99 -11.35 -12.40
C PRO A 229 -16.85 -10.23 -11.80
N ASN A 230 -17.39 -10.47 -10.60
CA ASN A 230 -18.15 -9.46 -9.89
C ASN A 230 -17.35 -8.13 -9.73
N PRO A 231 -17.95 -6.95 -10.02
CA PRO A 231 -17.28 -5.66 -9.93
C PRO A 231 -16.53 -5.36 -8.62
N ILE A 232 -17.07 -5.79 -7.48
CA ILE A 232 -16.44 -5.60 -6.16
C ILE A 232 -15.16 -6.44 -6.07
N ALA A 233 -15.17 -7.66 -6.62
CA ALA A 233 -13.98 -8.51 -6.65
C ALA A 233 -12.89 -7.90 -7.55
N SER A 234 -13.25 -7.39 -8.73
CA SER A 234 -12.33 -6.67 -9.61
C SER A 234 -11.72 -5.46 -8.91
N LEU A 235 -12.56 -4.64 -8.26
CA LEU A 235 -12.09 -3.46 -7.54
C LEU A 235 -11.12 -3.82 -6.42
N GLN A 236 -11.44 -4.85 -5.62
CA GLN A 236 -10.54 -5.33 -4.57
C GLN A 236 -9.18 -5.76 -5.14
N ARG A 237 -9.16 -6.46 -6.28
CA ARG A 237 -7.92 -6.90 -6.93
C ARG A 237 -7.12 -5.73 -7.50
N VAL A 238 -7.77 -4.73 -8.11
CA VAL A 238 -7.13 -3.48 -8.58
C VAL A 238 -6.51 -2.71 -7.41
N VAL A 239 -7.26 -2.50 -6.32
CA VAL A 239 -6.76 -1.81 -5.11
C VAL A 239 -5.60 -2.56 -4.48
N LEU A 240 -5.68 -3.88 -4.43
CA LEU A 240 -4.61 -4.70 -3.87
C LEU A 240 -3.36 -4.65 -4.74
N LEU A 241 -3.51 -4.66 -6.07
CA LEU A 241 -2.38 -4.46 -6.98
C LEU A 241 -1.74 -3.08 -6.81
N ALA A 242 -2.53 -2.02 -6.63
CA ALA A 242 -2.02 -0.68 -6.34
C ALA A 242 -1.14 -0.69 -5.08
N ALA A 243 -1.62 -1.32 -4.01
CA ALA A 243 -0.87 -1.44 -2.76
C ALA A 243 0.42 -2.28 -2.91
N LEU A 244 0.37 -3.38 -3.68
CA LEU A 244 1.55 -4.21 -3.96
C LEU A 244 2.56 -3.47 -4.84
N SER A 245 2.11 -2.61 -5.75
CA SER A 245 2.97 -1.78 -6.60
C SER A 245 3.77 -0.78 -5.77
N VAL A 246 3.10 -0.10 -4.82
CA VAL A 246 3.76 0.80 -3.86
C VAL A 246 4.74 0.04 -2.96
N PHE A 247 4.34 -1.13 -2.47
CA PHE A 247 5.23 -1.98 -1.67
C PHE A 247 6.48 -2.37 -2.46
N ARG A 248 6.33 -2.89 -3.69
CA ARG A 248 7.44 -3.35 -4.52
C ARG A 248 8.36 -2.20 -4.90
N HIS A 249 7.82 -1.07 -5.34
CA HIS A 249 8.60 0.12 -5.68
C HIS A 249 9.42 0.62 -4.48
N GLY A 250 8.79 0.78 -3.31
CA GLY A 250 9.48 1.22 -2.09
C GLY A 250 10.55 0.23 -1.63
N ALA A 251 10.28 -1.07 -1.76
CA ALA A 251 11.20 -2.13 -1.35
C ALA A 251 12.46 -2.23 -2.22
N THR A 252 12.45 -1.70 -3.46
CA THR A 252 13.61 -1.76 -4.37
C THR A 252 14.45 -0.50 -4.37
N ARG A 253 14.03 0.59 -3.70
CA ARG A 253 14.77 1.86 -3.71
C ARG A 253 16.20 1.75 -3.18
N ALA A 254 16.44 0.87 -2.20
CA ALA A 254 17.78 0.60 -1.71
C ALA A 254 18.71 0.08 -2.82
N HIS A 255 18.20 -0.80 -3.69
CA HIS A 255 18.94 -1.33 -4.84
C HIS A 255 19.05 -0.28 -5.96
N GLU A 256 17.92 0.26 -6.43
CA GLU A 256 17.86 1.11 -7.62
C GLU A 256 18.46 2.52 -7.42
N ARG A 257 18.48 3.04 -6.19
CA ARG A 257 19.00 4.39 -5.90
C ARG A 257 20.23 4.45 -5.00
N ALA A 258 20.44 3.48 -4.13
CA ALA A 258 21.58 3.47 -3.20
C ALA A 258 22.62 2.37 -3.50
N GLY A 259 22.50 1.68 -4.64
CA GLY A 259 23.45 0.65 -5.05
C GLY A 259 23.46 -0.60 -4.16
N GLY A 260 22.41 -0.80 -3.36
CA GLY A 260 22.24 -1.99 -2.54
C GLY A 260 22.07 -3.26 -3.39
N PRO A 261 22.18 -4.45 -2.78
CA PRO A 261 21.99 -5.70 -3.50
C PRO A 261 20.52 -5.88 -3.93
N GLU A 262 20.32 -6.57 -5.05
CA GLU A 262 18.98 -7.04 -5.42
C GLU A 262 18.49 -8.06 -4.38
N ARG A 263 17.22 -7.94 -3.99
CA ARG A 263 16.60 -8.82 -2.99
C ARG A 263 15.46 -9.62 -3.58
N PHE A 264 15.44 -10.90 -3.22
CA PHE A 264 14.37 -11.84 -3.49
C PHE A 264 13.67 -12.24 -2.20
N LEU A 265 12.36 -12.47 -2.28
CA LEU A 265 11.54 -12.97 -1.19
C LEU A 265 11.22 -14.44 -1.40
N LEU A 266 11.51 -15.28 -0.41
CA LEU A 266 11.08 -16.68 -0.41
C LEU A 266 9.63 -16.78 0.07
N LEU A 267 8.72 -17.25 -0.78
CA LEU A 267 7.35 -17.55 -0.41
C LEU A 267 7.30 -18.79 0.48
N ASP A 268 6.71 -18.65 1.66
CA ASP A 268 6.50 -19.73 2.62
C ASP A 268 5.11 -20.36 2.42
N ALA A 269 5.10 -21.54 1.80
CA ALA A 269 3.94 -22.44 1.71
C ALA A 269 4.10 -23.67 2.62
N SER A 270 5.06 -23.64 3.56
CA SER A 270 5.40 -24.81 4.36
C SER A 270 4.31 -25.20 5.35
N GLY A 271 3.48 -24.26 5.80
CA GLY A 271 2.49 -24.48 6.86
C GLY A 271 3.10 -24.72 8.25
N ASP A 272 4.42 -24.64 8.39
CA ASP A 272 5.15 -24.84 9.64
C ASP A 272 6.10 -23.66 9.92
N HIS A 273 5.89 -23.00 11.04
CA HIS A 273 6.67 -21.83 11.47
C HIS A 273 8.14 -22.15 11.77
N TYR A 274 8.48 -23.40 12.03
CA TYR A 274 9.83 -23.83 12.37
C TYR A 274 10.59 -24.44 11.19
N SER A 275 9.95 -24.54 10.02
CA SER A 275 10.60 -25.08 8.83
C SER A 275 11.77 -24.20 8.36
N ALA A 276 12.75 -24.83 7.70
CA ALA A 276 13.87 -24.11 7.09
C ALA A 276 13.41 -23.02 6.11
N VAL A 277 12.29 -23.26 5.41
CA VAL A 277 11.67 -22.30 4.49
C VAL A 277 11.09 -21.10 5.23
N ALA A 278 10.36 -21.32 6.33
CA ALA A 278 9.78 -20.23 7.11
C ALA A 278 10.87 -19.34 7.74
N GLN A 279 11.96 -19.95 8.23
CA GLN A 279 13.13 -19.22 8.75
C GLN A 279 13.84 -18.42 7.65
N ALA A 280 14.07 -19.02 6.48
CA ALA A 280 14.70 -18.34 5.35
C ALA A 280 13.82 -17.23 4.79
N SER A 281 12.50 -17.42 4.68
CA SER A 281 11.54 -16.39 4.30
C SER A 281 11.59 -15.20 5.26
N THR A 282 11.67 -15.48 6.57
CA THR A 282 11.87 -14.46 7.60
C THR A 282 13.17 -13.68 7.39
N GLY A 283 14.27 -14.39 7.09
CA GLY A 283 15.56 -13.78 6.77
C GLY A 283 15.49 -12.86 5.56
N CYS A 284 14.88 -13.31 4.46
CA CYS A 284 14.71 -12.53 3.23
C CYS A 284 13.93 -11.24 3.48
N VAL A 285 12.80 -11.31 4.17
CA VAL A 285 12.01 -10.11 4.53
C VAL A 285 12.80 -9.20 5.46
N THR A 286 13.51 -9.76 6.45
CA THR A 286 14.31 -8.96 7.39
C THR A 286 15.40 -8.17 6.68
N GLN A 287 16.12 -8.79 5.74
CA GLN A 287 17.15 -8.11 4.97
C GLN A 287 16.58 -7.02 4.06
N LEU A 288 15.48 -7.29 3.36
CA LEU A 288 14.78 -6.30 2.54
C LEU A 288 14.42 -5.06 3.37
N ILE A 289 13.91 -5.28 4.58
CA ILE A 289 13.55 -4.19 5.48
C ILE A 289 14.78 -3.46 6.04
N ASN A 290 15.88 -4.16 6.33
CA ASN A 290 17.12 -3.52 6.76
C ASN A 290 17.74 -2.66 5.65
N ASP A 291 17.63 -3.09 4.39
CA ASP A 291 18.09 -2.29 3.24
C ASP A 291 17.22 -1.04 3.06
N ALA A 292 15.94 -1.08 3.40
CA ALA A 292 15.11 0.13 3.47
C ALA A 292 15.62 1.14 4.53
N CYS A 293 16.09 0.67 5.69
CA CYS A 293 16.74 1.56 6.68
C CYS A 293 18.04 2.17 6.12
N ARG A 294 18.86 1.38 5.43
CA ARG A 294 20.09 1.87 4.78
C ARG A 294 19.78 2.89 3.68
N TYR A 295 18.70 2.68 2.94
CA TYR A 295 18.23 3.64 1.96
C TYR A 295 17.87 4.98 2.61
N MET A 296 17.16 4.96 3.74
CA MET A 296 16.88 6.19 4.50
C MET A 296 18.17 6.90 4.93
N ALA A 297 19.23 6.16 5.29
CA ALA A 297 20.53 6.75 5.64
C ALA A 297 21.20 7.42 4.44
N SER A 298 21.13 6.79 3.27
CA SER A 298 21.57 7.41 2.01
C SER A 298 20.78 8.69 1.70
N VAL A 299 19.47 8.73 1.91
CA VAL A 299 18.66 9.95 1.73
C VAL A 299 19.14 11.07 2.65
N VAL A 300 19.41 10.79 3.92
CA VAL A 300 19.95 11.78 4.87
C VAL A 300 21.34 12.25 4.44
N ASN A 301 22.20 11.33 3.99
CA ASN A 301 23.53 11.66 3.50
C ASN A 301 23.47 12.61 2.30
N ASP A 302 22.59 12.36 1.34
CA ASP A 302 22.41 13.21 0.17
C ASP A 302 21.92 14.61 0.57
N LEU A 303 20.94 14.67 1.50
CA LEU A 303 20.43 15.92 2.03
C LEU A 303 21.54 16.74 2.69
N LEU A 304 22.35 16.14 3.57
CA LEU A 304 23.45 16.85 4.22
C LEU A 304 24.54 17.25 3.22
N THR A 305 24.85 16.40 2.24
CA THR A 305 25.84 16.67 1.19
C THR A 305 25.41 17.84 0.30
N SER A 306 24.11 17.99 0.05
CA SER A 306 23.57 19.14 -0.68
C SER A 306 23.75 20.48 0.04
N GLN A 307 23.90 20.45 1.37
CA GLN A 307 24.15 21.64 2.18
C GLN A 307 25.65 21.90 2.32
N ILE A 308 26.43 20.87 2.64
CA ILE A 308 27.89 20.92 2.80
C ILE A 308 28.49 19.64 2.22
N ALA A 309 29.27 19.75 1.15
CA ALA A 309 29.81 18.60 0.42
C ALA A 309 30.64 17.65 1.31
N ASN A 310 31.47 18.21 2.20
CA ASN A 310 32.28 17.45 3.17
C ASN A 310 31.72 17.58 4.60
N TRP A 311 30.40 17.45 4.75
CA TRP A 311 29.73 17.60 6.04
C TRP A 311 30.25 16.69 7.17
N PRO A 312 30.88 15.51 6.97
CA PRO A 312 31.41 14.73 8.09
C PRO A 312 32.44 15.48 8.94
N VAL A 313 33.11 16.51 8.40
CA VAL A 313 34.01 17.39 9.14
C VAL A 313 33.24 18.37 10.04
N GLU A 314 32.06 18.81 9.61
CA GLU A 314 31.21 19.78 10.32
C GLU A 314 29.72 19.36 10.33
N PRO A 315 29.37 18.22 10.95
CA PRO A 315 28.02 17.65 10.82
C PRO A 315 26.94 18.55 11.41
N ILE A 316 27.24 19.26 12.51
CA ILE A 316 26.30 20.21 13.13
C ILE A 316 26.00 21.38 12.18
N ALA A 317 27.01 21.90 11.48
CA ALA A 317 26.82 23.00 10.52
C ALA A 317 25.92 22.56 9.36
N ALA A 318 26.13 21.35 8.82
CA ALA A 318 25.30 20.81 7.75
C ALA A 318 23.85 20.57 8.19
N ILE A 319 23.65 20.04 9.41
CA ILE A 319 22.30 19.86 9.96
C ILE A 319 21.60 21.21 10.16
N ASN A 320 22.31 22.22 10.68
CA ASN A 320 21.74 23.56 10.85
C ASN A 320 21.36 24.20 9.52
N SER A 321 22.23 24.10 8.51
CA SER A 321 21.96 24.58 7.15
C SER A 321 20.72 23.87 6.53
N LEU A 322 20.58 22.56 6.75
CA LEU A 322 19.39 21.80 6.33
C LEU A 322 18.10 22.27 7.05
N LEU A 323 18.18 22.56 8.35
CA LEU A 323 17.04 23.06 9.11
C LEU A 323 16.64 24.46 8.65
N GLU A 324 17.61 25.35 8.46
CA GLU A 324 17.41 26.73 8.02
C GLU A 324 16.80 26.80 6.62
N SER A 325 17.30 25.99 5.66
CA SER A 325 16.71 25.88 4.32
C SER A 325 15.28 25.34 4.33
N SER A 326 14.91 24.59 5.38
CA SER A 326 13.54 24.11 5.62
C SER A 326 12.68 25.09 6.41
N GLY A 327 13.17 26.31 6.68
CA GLY A 327 12.49 27.35 7.47
C GLY A 327 12.37 27.01 8.96
N GLN A 328 13.30 26.22 9.49
CA GLN A 328 13.34 25.78 10.89
C GLN A 328 14.52 26.41 11.62
N ALA A 329 14.38 26.60 12.94
CA ALA A 329 15.48 27.07 13.76
C ALA A 329 16.63 26.03 13.80
N PRO A 330 17.89 26.48 13.91
CA PRO A 330 19.04 25.60 14.07
C PRO A 330 18.94 24.78 15.36
N LEU A 331 19.76 23.73 15.45
CA LEU A 331 19.87 22.90 16.65
C LEU A 331 20.27 23.76 17.85
N GLU A 332 19.54 23.59 18.96
CA GLU A 332 19.92 24.22 20.22
C GLU A 332 21.32 23.74 20.67
N PRO A 333 22.22 24.67 21.03
CA PRO A 333 23.50 24.33 21.61
C PRO A 333 23.33 23.41 22.82
N ASN A 334 24.12 22.35 22.91
CA ASN A 334 24.07 21.36 23.99
C ASN A 334 22.75 20.57 24.11
N SER A 335 21.91 20.54 23.09
CA SER A 335 20.79 19.59 23.03
C SER A 335 21.29 18.13 23.04
N PRO A 336 20.46 17.15 23.47
CA PRO A 336 20.87 15.74 23.50
C PRO A 336 21.40 15.23 22.15
N LEU A 337 20.77 15.65 21.04
CA LEU A 337 21.25 15.32 19.70
C LEU A 337 22.59 16.00 19.40
N SER A 338 22.73 17.30 19.66
CA SER A 338 23.99 18.02 19.42
C SER A 338 25.17 17.37 20.16
N ARG A 339 24.97 16.98 21.43
CA ARG A 339 25.99 16.24 22.19
C ARG A 339 26.31 14.90 21.55
N ARG A 340 25.28 14.13 21.17
CA ARG A 340 25.47 12.82 20.54
C ARG A 340 26.23 12.91 19.22
N ILE A 341 25.95 13.92 18.38
CA ILE A 341 26.71 14.16 17.15
C ILE A 341 28.17 14.53 17.47
N THR A 342 28.39 15.39 18.46
CA THR A 342 29.76 15.72 18.92
C THR A 342 30.50 14.50 19.44
N ASP A 343 29.83 13.60 20.15
CA ASP A 343 30.44 12.35 20.65
C ASP A 343 30.80 11.43 19.47
N ILE A 344 29.92 11.27 18.47
CA ILE A 344 30.23 10.50 17.26
C ILE A 344 31.49 11.03 16.56
N VAL A 345 31.62 12.36 16.39
CA VAL A 345 32.81 12.96 15.76
C VAL A 345 34.09 12.73 16.58
N LYS A 346 33.98 12.52 17.89
CA LYS A 346 35.13 12.18 18.75
C LYS A 346 35.45 10.69 18.75
N ASP A 347 34.43 9.85 18.64
CA ASP A 347 34.55 8.40 18.73
C ASP A 347 35.06 7.77 17.41
N PHE A 348 34.94 8.48 16.29
CA PHE A 348 35.29 8.00 14.96
C PHE A 348 36.22 8.98 14.22
N ASP A 349 37.35 8.48 13.73
CA ASP A 349 38.32 9.27 12.95
C ASP A 349 38.06 9.21 11.44
N ASP A 350 37.38 8.16 10.95
CA ASP A 350 37.05 7.99 9.53
C ASP A 350 35.78 8.80 9.16
N PRO A 351 35.85 9.74 8.19
CA PRO A 351 34.70 10.47 7.69
C PRO A 351 33.52 9.60 7.26
N GLU A 352 33.75 8.38 6.75
CA GLU A 352 32.67 7.49 6.33
C GLU A 352 32.00 6.78 7.51
N ASP A 353 32.73 6.54 8.60
CA ASP A 353 32.12 6.07 9.84
C ASP A 353 31.28 7.18 10.48
N ILE A 354 31.80 8.41 10.54
CA ILE A 354 31.02 9.58 10.98
C ILE A 354 29.75 9.73 10.13
N ARG A 355 29.88 9.60 8.80
CA ARG A 355 28.76 9.69 7.85
C ARG A 355 27.66 8.69 8.22
N ARG A 356 28.02 7.43 8.40
CA ARG A 356 27.09 6.35 8.75
C ARG A 356 26.43 6.59 10.11
N GLU A 357 27.22 6.82 11.16
CA GLU A 357 26.73 6.92 12.52
C GLU A 357 25.84 8.15 12.74
N VAL A 358 26.20 9.30 12.15
CA VAL A 358 25.35 10.50 12.21
C VAL A 358 24.04 10.27 11.46
N ALA A 359 24.06 9.70 10.25
CA ALA A 359 22.84 9.43 9.50
C ALA A 359 21.89 8.47 10.25
N GLU A 360 22.43 7.40 10.84
CA GLU A 360 21.67 6.45 11.65
C GLU A 360 21.08 7.10 12.91
N GLU A 361 21.83 7.97 13.59
CA GLU A 361 21.32 8.74 14.73
C GLU A 361 20.15 9.64 14.31
N LEU A 362 20.30 10.38 13.22
CA LEU A 362 19.26 11.28 12.70
C LEU A 362 17.98 10.53 12.34
N ILE A 363 18.11 9.36 11.71
CA ILE A 363 16.96 8.49 11.42
C ILE A 363 16.30 8.02 12.69
N ARG A 364 17.07 7.56 13.68
CA ARG A 364 16.55 7.10 14.96
C ARG A 364 15.75 8.20 15.66
N GLN A 365 16.21 9.44 15.61
CA GLN A 365 15.50 10.60 16.16
C GLN A 365 14.19 10.91 15.40
N VAL A 366 14.19 10.72 14.09
CA VAL A 366 13.03 11.00 13.23
C VAL A 366 11.97 9.91 13.36
N GLU A 367 12.35 8.65 13.33
CA GLU A 367 11.45 7.50 13.41
C GLU A 367 10.91 7.29 14.83
N GLY A 368 11.72 7.61 15.84
CA GLY A 368 11.46 7.35 17.25
C GLY A 368 11.26 5.86 17.55
N ASN A 369 10.79 5.56 18.77
CA ASN A 369 10.61 4.18 19.24
C ASN A 369 9.56 3.36 18.45
N GLN A 370 8.82 3.99 17.53
CA GLN A 370 7.73 3.37 16.78
C GLN A 370 8.14 2.96 15.36
N ARG A 371 9.41 3.13 14.96
CA ARG A 371 9.93 2.80 13.61
C ARG A 371 9.00 3.28 12.50
N ARG A 372 8.76 4.59 12.48
CA ARG A 372 7.86 5.23 11.50
C ARG A 372 8.58 5.54 10.18
N GLY A 373 9.62 4.80 9.83
CA GLY A 373 10.36 4.95 8.59
C GLY A 373 9.79 4.11 7.46
N LEU A 374 10.55 4.05 6.35
CA LEU A 374 10.26 3.18 5.22
C LEU A 374 10.14 1.72 5.65
N ASP A 375 10.93 1.29 6.63
CA ASP A 375 10.91 -0.06 7.19
C ASP A 375 9.54 -0.41 7.81
N GLY A 376 9.00 0.49 8.64
CA GLY A 376 7.68 0.37 9.25
C GLY A 376 6.57 0.49 8.22
N TYR A 377 6.72 1.39 7.25
CA TYR A 377 5.78 1.57 6.15
C TYR A 377 5.64 0.29 5.32
N LEU A 378 6.75 -0.30 4.85
CA LEU A 378 6.76 -1.55 4.10
C LEU A 378 6.19 -2.71 4.90
N ARG A 379 6.61 -2.89 6.17
CA ARG A 379 6.05 -3.92 7.05
C ARG A 379 4.53 -3.79 7.17
N LEU A 380 4.05 -2.58 7.44
CA LEU A 380 2.63 -2.34 7.69
C LEU A 380 1.79 -2.51 6.43
N LEU A 381 2.23 -1.94 5.30
CA LEU A 381 1.57 -2.08 4.02
C LEU A 381 1.56 -3.55 3.59
N GLY A 382 2.69 -4.25 3.70
CA GLY A 382 2.80 -5.68 3.39
C GLY A 382 1.83 -6.53 4.21
N ILE A 383 1.68 -6.27 5.51
CA ILE A 383 0.70 -6.98 6.35
C ILE A 383 -0.74 -6.66 5.94
N ARG A 384 -1.06 -5.38 5.73
CA ARG A 384 -2.43 -4.92 5.46
C ARG A 384 -2.91 -5.26 4.05
N SER A 385 -1.99 -5.44 3.12
CA SER A 385 -2.24 -5.99 1.79
C SER A 385 -2.27 -7.53 1.80
N GLY A 386 -2.17 -8.17 2.97
CA GLY A 386 -2.12 -9.63 3.08
C GLY A 386 -0.91 -10.27 2.39
N PHE A 387 0.17 -9.52 2.15
CA PHE A 387 1.40 -10.00 1.51
C PHE A 387 2.36 -10.62 2.53
N LEU A 388 2.46 -10.02 3.72
CA LEU A 388 3.34 -10.47 4.80
C LEU A 388 2.55 -11.05 5.98
N TYR A 389 3.11 -12.09 6.60
CA TYR A 389 2.56 -12.78 7.77
C TYR A 389 3.64 -12.90 8.86
N PRO A 390 3.30 -13.01 10.17
CA PRO A 390 1.98 -12.91 10.79
C PRO A 390 1.47 -11.47 10.86
N THR A 391 0.16 -11.29 11.02
CA THR A 391 -0.48 -9.97 11.17
C THR A 391 -0.23 -9.32 12.54
N GLN A 392 0.01 -10.15 13.56
CA GLN A 392 0.26 -9.73 14.94
C GLN A 392 1.56 -8.92 15.07
N LYS A 393 1.79 -8.27 16.23
CA LYS A 393 3.02 -7.54 16.55
C LYS A 393 4.21 -8.50 16.74
N ASN A 394 4.68 -9.09 15.65
CA ASN A 394 5.84 -9.95 15.58
C ASN A 394 6.89 -9.30 14.65
N PRO A 395 8.14 -9.09 15.08
CA PRO A 395 9.19 -8.54 14.22
C PRO A 395 9.56 -9.47 13.06
N ASN A 396 9.36 -10.79 13.23
CA ASN A 396 9.71 -11.82 12.26
C ASN A 396 8.56 -12.00 11.28
N LYS A 397 8.58 -11.20 10.22
CA LYS A 397 7.63 -11.28 9.10
C LYS A 397 8.20 -12.20 8.02
N ARG A 398 7.32 -12.92 7.34
CA ARG A 398 7.63 -13.79 6.21
C ARG A 398 6.66 -13.54 5.07
N LEU A 399 7.07 -13.87 3.85
CA LEU A 399 6.22 -13.80 2.68
C LEU A 399 5.29 -15.02 2.69
N ASN A 400 4.05 -14.81 3.12
CA ASN A 400 3.00 -15.82 3.06
C ASN A 400 1.70 -15.09 2.70
N PRO A 401 1.47 -14.87 1.39
CA PRO A 401 0.34 -14.09 0.91
C PRO A 401 -0.99 -14.73 1.33
N THR A 402 -2.02 -13.93 1.59
CA THR A 402 -3.41 -14.41 1.70
C THR A 402 -3.93 -14.88 0.35
N ASP A 403 -5.02 -15.64 0.32
CA ASP A 403 -5.57 -16.17 -0.94
C ASP A 403 -5.90 -15.07 -1.94
N ARG A 404 -6.50 -13.97 -1.47
CA ARG A 404 -6.80 -12.81 -2.33
C ARG A 404 -5.54 -12.12 -2.88
N THR A 405 -4.49 -12.02 -2.07
CA THR A 405 -3.19 -11.49 -2.53
C THR A 405 -2.55 -12.44 -3.53
N LEU A 406 -2.68 -13.74 -3.33
CA LEU A 406 -2.17 -14.76 -4.23
C LEU A 406 -2.89 -14.74 -5.59
N GLU A 407 -4.21 -14.57 -5.60
CA GLU A 407 -4.97 -14.34 -6.84
C GLU A 407 -4.43 -13.15 -7.62
N VAL A 408 -4.16 -12.02 -6.94
CA VAL A 408 -3.61 -10.83 -7.61
C VAL A 408 -2.21 -11.09 -8.16
N LEU A 409 -1.34 -11.77 -7.41
CA LEU A 409 -0.02 -12.15 -7.90
C LEU A 409 -0.11 -13.04 -9.14
N VAL A 410 -1.05 -14.00 -9.18
CA VAL A 410 -1.27 -14.86 -10.35
C VAL A 410 -1.84 -14.08 -11.53
N ALA A 411 -2.95 -13.37 -11.32
CA ALA A 411 -3.66 -12.62 -12.37
C ALA A 411 -2.81 -11.50 -12.98
N SER A 412 -1.94 -10.89 -12.19
CA SER A 412 -0.97 -9.91 -12.67
C SER A 412 0.28 -10.52 -13.30
N THR A 413 0.45 -11.84 -13.24
CA THR A 413 1.62 -12.54 -13.78
C THR A 413 1.31 -13.25 -15.09
N VAL A 414 0.12 -13.84 -15.22
CA VAL A 414 -0.24 -14.66 -16.38
C VAL A 414 -0.73 -13.81 -17.55
N ASP A 415 -0.28 -14.15 -18.76
CA ASP A 415 -0.87 -13.67 -20.01
C ASP A 415 -2.08 -14.51 -20.39
N VAL A 416 -3.28 -14.00 -20.11
CA VAL A 416 -4.52 -14.73 -20.43
C VAL A 416 -4.83 -14.79 -21.94
N HIS A 417 -4.16 -14.00 -22.78
CA HIS A 417 -4.27 -14.08 -24.24
C HIS A 417 -3.13 -14.88 -24.88
N GLY A 418 -2.10 -15.19 -24.09
CA GLY A 418 -0.95 -15.97 -24.51
C GLY A 418 -1.19 -17.49 -24.41
N PRO A 419 -0.15 -18.28 -24.67
CA PRO A 419 -0.19 -19.71 -24.44
C PRO A 419 -0.40 -20.03 -22.96
N ILE A 420 -0.93 -21.22 -22.68
CA ILE A 420 -1.08 -21.73 -21.32
C ILE A 420 0.29 -21.76 -20.65
N LEU A 421 0.40 -21.17 -19.46
CA LEU A 421 1.66 -21.04 -18.75
C LEU A 421 1.90 -22.27 -17.87
N GLU A 422 2.98 -23.01 -18.14
CA GLU A 422 3.43 -24.09 -17.27
C GLU A 422 3.88 -23.55 -15.91
N TYR A 423 3.73 -24.36 -14.87
CA TYR A 423 4.03 -23.94 -13.49
C TYR A 423 5.48 -23.47 -13.31
N ARG A 424 6.45 -24.13 -13.97
CA ARG A 424 7.86 -23.71 -13.90
C ARG A 424 8.06 -22.30 -14.50
N ASP A 425 7.43 -22.03 -15.64
CA ASP A 425 7.56 -20.74 -16.32
C ASP A 425 6.78 -19.65 -15.56
N PHE A 426 5.67 -20.01 -14.92
CA PHE A 426 5.00 -19.15 -13.94
C PHE A 426 5.91 -18.75 -12.77
N LEU A 427 6.71 -19.67 -12.21
CA LEU A 427 7.66 -19.34 -11.16
C LEU A 427 8.77 -18.38 -11.64
N GLU A 428 9.19 -18.49 -12.90
CA GLU A 428 10.13 -17.56 -13.51
C GLU A 428 9.52 -16.15 -13.65
N GLU A 429 8.31 -16.07 -14.19
CA GLU A 429 7.55 -14.83 -14.33
C GLU A 429 7.27 -14.18 -12.96
N LEU A 430 6.96 -14.99 -11.93
CA LEU A 430 6.74 -14.53 -10.57
C LEU A 430 8.04 -13.95 -9.96
N LYS A 431 9.20 -14.57 -10.23
CA LYS A 431 10.51 -13.98 -9.86
C LYS A 431 10.73 -12.67 -10.59
N THR A 432 10.60 -12.64 -11.90
CA THR A 432 10.93 -11.45 -12.69
C THR A 432 10.05 -10.26 -12.34
N ARG A 433 8.74 -10.49 -12.17
CA ARG A 433 7.77 -9.43 -11.91
C ARG A 433 7.75 -8.98 -10.45
N TRP A 434 7.86 -9.91 -9.51
CA TRP A 434 7.63 -9.65 -8.08
C TRP A 434 8.86 -9.89 -7.19
N ALA A 435 9.97 -10.36 -7.74
CA ALA A 435 11.15 -10.86 -7.01
C ALA A 435 10.79 -11.94 -5.97
N ILE A 436 9.84 -12.80 -6.30
CA ILE A 436 9.40 -13.90 -5.43
C ILE A 436 9.99 -15.22 -5.93
N VAL A 437 10.53 -15.99 -5.00
CA VAL A 437 11.07 -17.34 -5.20
C VAL A 437 10.23 -18.32 -4.39
N VAL A 438 9.98 -19.52 -4.91
CA VAL A 438 9.21 -20.56 -4.22
C VAL A 438 10.04 -21.81 -3.94
N GLY A 439 11.01 -22.17 -4.80
CA GLY A 439 11.83 -23.37 -4.66
C GLY A 439 11.64 -24.43 -5.74
N GLY A 440 10.82 -24.15 -6.76
CA GLY A 440 10.53 -25.07 -7.87
C GLY A 440 11.54 -25.02 -9.02
N ARG A 441 12.51 -24.10 -8.99
CA ARG A 441 13.58 -24.02 -10.00
C ARG A 441 14.91 -24.51 -9.45
N THR A 442 15.78 -24.93 -10.35
CA THR A 442 17.12 -25.48 -10.01
C THR A 442 18.06 -24.46 -9.38
N GLU A 443 17.92 -23.20 -9.78
CA GLU A 443 18.76 -22.07 -9.38
C GLU A 443 18.28 -21.40 -8.09
N ASP A 444 17.10 -21.74 -7.57
CA ASP A 444 16.49 -21.08 -6.41
C ASP A 444 17.38 -21.15 -5.17
N ALA A 445 18.01 -22.30 -4.92
CA ALA A 445 18.92 -22.47 -3.78
C ALA A 445 20.15 -21.55 -3.89
N LEU A 446 20.66 -21.32 -5.11
CA LEU A 446 21.79 -20.44 -5.36
C LEU A 446 21.37 -18.97 -5.22
N ILE A 447 20.20 -18.59 -5.75
CA ILE A 447 19.68 -17.22 -5.61
C ILE A 447 19.49 -16.88 -4.12
N LEU A 448 18.91 -17.80 -3.35
CA LEU A 448 18.69 -17.63 -1.92
C LEU A 448 20.00 -17.54 -1.14
N SER A 449 21.02 -18.33 -1.49
CA SER A 449 22.31 -18.29 -0.80
C SER A 449 23.05 -16.96 -1.01
N HIS A 450 22.94 -16.34 -2.19
CA HIS A 450 23.50 -15.00 -2.46
C HIS A 450 22.85 -13.91 -1.60
N VAL A 451 21.58 -14.09 -1.24
CA VAL A 451 20.88 -13.23 -0.28
C VAL A 451 20.97 -13.78 1.15
N GLY A 452 21.95 -14.63 1.46
CA GLY A 452 22.21 -15.10 2.83
C GLY A 452 21.14 -16.02 3.44
N ALA A 453 20.30 -16.64 2.61
CA ALA A 453 19.32 -17.63 3.01
C ALA A 453 19.73 -19.03 2.51
N SER A 454 20.04 -19.95 3.43
CA SER A 454 20.36 -21.34 3.07
C SER A 454 19.15 -22.24 3.35
N VAL A 455 18.63 -22.88 2.31
CA VAL A 455 17.50 -23.83 2.42
C VAL A 455 17.88 -25.13 1.72
N PRO A 456 17.69 -26.30 2.35
CA PRO A 456 17.93 -27.57 1.69
C PRO A 456 17.05 -27.72 0.44
N ALA A 457 17.63 -28.19 -0.68
CA ALA A 457 16.91 -28.36 -1.94
C ALA A 457 15.65 -29.23 -1.82
N LYS A 458 15.66 -30.24 -0.93
CA LYS A 458 14.47 -31.05 -0.63
C LYS A 458 13.34 -30.20 -0.06
N ALA A 459 13.62 -29.31 0.89
CA ALA A 459 12.62 -28.44 1.50
C ALA A 459 12.07 -27.40 0.50
N LEU A 460 12.91 -26.89 -0.41
CA LEU A 460 12.46 -26.01 -1.51
C LEU A 460 11.49 -26.71 -2.47
N ARG A 461 11.78 -27.96 -2.85
CA ARG A 461 10.87 -28.76 -3.69
C ARG A 461 9.55 -29.03 -2.98
N GLU A 462 9.58 -29.44 -1.71
CA GLU A 462 8.37 -29.67 -0.92
C GLU A 462 7.53 -28.39 -0.77
N ASN A 463 8.17 -27.24 -0.59
CA ASN A 463 7.50 -25.94 -0.54
C ASN A 463 6.83 -25.59 -1.88
N SER A 464 7.51 -25.83 -2.99
CA SER A 464 6.96 -25.64 -4.33
C SER A 464 5.75 -26.52 -4.59
N GLU A 465 5.77 -27.80 -4.20
CA GLU A 465 4.60 -28.67 -4.33
C GLU A 465 3.42 -28.20 -3.47
N ARG A 466 3.67 -27.76 -2.23
CA ARG A 466 2.62 -27.18 -1.37
C ARG A 466 2.04 -25.90 -1.95
N PHE A 467 2.89 -25.06 -2.54
CA PHE A 467 2.44 -23.85 -3.22
C PHE A 467 1.55 -24.17 -4.42
N LEU A 468 1.94 -25.14 -5.25
CA LEU A 468 1.12 -25.61 -6.36
C LEU A 468 -0.23 -26.18 -5.87
N SER A 469 -0.24 -27.03 -4.83
CA SER A 469 -1.49 -27.53 -4.24
C SER A 469 -2.39 -26.41 -3.70
N ARG A 470 -1.80 -25.34 -3.15
CA ARG A 470 -2.56 -24.16 -2.75
C ARG A 470 -3.18 -23.45 -3.96
N LEU A 471 -2.43 -23.27 -5.05
CA LEU A 471 -2.97 -22.70 -6.30
C LEU A 471 -4.10 -23.55 -6.88
N GLU A 472 -3.96 -24.88 -6.87
CA GLU A 472 -5.01 -25.82 -7.30
C GLU A 472 -6.27 -25.67 -6.44
N SER A 473 -6.13 -25.56 -5.11
CA SER A 473 -7.28 -25.40 -4.21
C SER A 473 -8.05 -24.08 -4.40
N LEU A 474 -7.38 -23.07 -4.97
CA LEU A 474 -7.99 -21.78 -5.32
C LEU A 474 -8.51 -21.73 -6.76
N GLY A 475 -8.41 -22.83 -7.53
CA GLY A 475 -8.77 -22.85 -8.95
C GLY A 475 -7.82 -22.08 -9.86
N LEU A 476 -6.64 -21.69 -9.36
CA LEU A 476 -5.64 -20.91 -10.10
C LEU A 476 -4.66 -21.78 -10.89
N ALA A 477 -4.62 -23.09 -10.61
CA ALA A 477 -3.77 -24.05 -11.29
C ALA A 477 -4.47 -25.41 -11.48
N ARG A 478 -3.99 -26.21 -12.42
CA ARG A 478 -4.46 -27.58 -12.65
C ARG A 478 -3.32 -28.46 -13.16
N ARG A 479 -3.33 -29.74 -12.76
CA ARG A 479 -2.51 -30.79 -13.41
C ARG A 479 -3.24 -31.39 -14.60
N LEU A 480 -2.54 -31.45 -15.73
CA LEU A 480 -2.99 -32.13 -16.94
C LEU A 480 -2.69 -33.64 -16.84
N ALA A 481 -3.22 -34.42 -17.79
CA ALA A 481 -3.15 -35.89 -17.77
C ALA A 481 -1.72 -36.46 -17.80
N ASP A 482 -0.75 -35.67 -18.26
CA ASP A 482 0.68 -35.97 -18.30
C ASP A 482 1.44 -35.51 -17.04
N SER A 483 0.71 -35.11 -15.98
CA SER A 483 1.25 -34.52 -14.75
C SER A 483 1.92 -33.15 -14.93
N VAL A 484 1.78 -32.51 -16.09
CA VAL A 484 2.20 -31.11 -16.29
C VAL A 484 1.23 -30.20 -15.56
N ALA A 485 1.74 -29.35 -14.68
CA ALA A 485 0.96 -28.35 -13.97
C ALA A 485 0.96 -27.03 -14.74
N VAL A 486 -0.22 -26.42 -14.90
CA VAL A 486 -0.41 -25.14 -15.58
C VAL A 486 -1.11 -24.14 -14.67
N VAL A 487 -0.83 -22.85 -14.83
CA VAL A 487 -1.29 -21.75 -13.97
C VAL A 487 -2.05 -20.69 -14.77
N GLY A 488 -3.02 -20.06 -14.13
CA GLY A 488 -3.85 -19.00 -14.73
C GLY A 488 -4.94 -19.54 -15.64
N LEU A 489 -5.34 -20.79 -15.42
CA LEU A 489 -6.55 -21.32 -16.03
C LEU A 489 -7.73 -20.49 -15.54
N LEU A 490 -8.48 -19.99 -16.51
CA LEU A 490 -9.83 -19.53 -16.26
C LEU A 490 -10.65 -20.80 -16.22
N GLU A 491 -11.37 -21.06 -15.12
CA GLU A 491 -12.47 -22.01 -15.21
C GLU A 491 -13.30 -21.54 -16.40
N ALA A 492 -13.38 -22.37 -17.44
CA ALA A 492 -14.39 -22.16 -18.44
C ALA A 492 -15.68 -22.14 -17.63
N THR A 493 -16.31 -20.96 -17.56
CA THR A 493 -17.74 -20.88 -17.29
C THR A 493 -18.38 -21.75 -18.34
N HIS A 494 -18.57 -23.02 -17.99
CA HIS A 494 -19.41 -23.95 -18.71
C HIS A 494 -20.83 -23.42 -18.52
N GLU A 495 -21.21 -22.49 -19.39
CA GLU A 495 -22.58 -22.37 -19.87
C GLU A 495 -22.65 -22.91 -21.30
#